data_AF-A0A1E4PPJ1-F1
#
_entry.id   AF-A0A1E4PPJ1-F1
#
_cell.length_a   1.000
_cell.length_b   1.000
_cell.length_c   1.000
_cell.angle_alpha   90.00
_cell.angle_beta   90.00
_cell.angle_gamma   90.00
#
_symmetry.space_group_name_H-M   'P 1'
#
loop_
_entity.id
_entity.type
_entity.pdbx_description
1 polymer ?
#
loop_
_entity_poly.entity_id
_entity_poly.type
_entity_poly.pdbx_seq_one_letter_code
_entity_poly.pdbx_strand_id
1 'polypeptide(L)'
;MSSSPASLNLDGSSLVALQARAGRDPKAAVREAAKQFEALFMNEVLKSMRATTLSTGLLDDAGTKMGTQMLDQQFATQMSGLPGGLSDLIARQLERNMGLAPGPIPATGSANDTPAPLSAKPVPTAIPQAGAAGFVQQHSAEAQAAAAETGIPAAFMVAQAAHETGWGRKEILNADGTPSYNLFGIKAGPGWKGPVAEVTTTEYVAGQPHKVSAKFRAYGSYAESFADYARLMKNSPRYQGVVAQAQDASGFAQGLQRAGYATDPAYADKLTRVINTTLRLQRSLA
;
A
#
# COMPACT_ATOMS: atom_id res chain seq x y z
N MET A 1 42.82 3.85 -24.64
CA MET A 1 42.18 4.66 -23.57
C MET A 1 40.82 4.04 -23.31
N SER A 2 40.76 3.08 -22.38
CA SER A 2 39.51 2.39 -22.03
C SER A 2 38.83 3.15 -20.89
N SER A 3 37.68 3.75 -21.18
CA SER A 3 36.79 4.33 -20.18
C SER A 3 35.98 3.20 -19.52
N SER A 4 36.28 2.90 -18.26
CA SER A 4 35.49 2.00 -17.43
C SER A 4 34.06 2.52 -17.26
N PRO A 5 33.04 1.64 -17.23
CA PRO A 5 31.66 2.04 -17.02
C PRO A 5 31.48 2.49 -15.57
N ALA A 6 30.78 3.62 -15.38
CA ALA A 6 30.38 4.11 -14.07
C ALA A 6 29.36 3.13 -13.46
N SER A 7 29.87 2.18 -12.68
CA SER A 7 29.08 1.45 -11.70
C SER A 7 28.48 2.45 -10.72
N LEU A 8 27.16 2.43 -10.58
CA LEU A 8 26.39 3.05 -9.50
C LEU A 8 26.77 2.39 -8.16
N ASN A 9 27.98 2.65 -7.70
CA ASN A 9 28.33 2.46 -6.30
C ASN A 9 28.06 3.78 -5.60
N LEU A 10 27.17 3.75 -4.62
CA LEU A 10 27.06 4.75 -3.56
C LEU A 10 28.35 4.69 -2.72
N ASP A 11 29.50 5.03 -3.32
CA ASP A 11 30.78 5.08 -2.64
C ASP A 11 30.79 6.34 -1.76
N GLY A 12 31.26 6.22 -0.52
CA GLY A 12 31.33 7.34 0.42
C GLY A 12 32.10 8.56 -0.12
N SER A 13 32.99 8.35 -1.10
CA SER A 13 33.72 9.40 -1.81
C SER A 13 32.83 10.24 -2.74
N SER A 14 31.81 9.65 -3.35
CA SER A 14 30.83 10.34 -4.21
C SER A 14 29.92 11.28 -3.41
N LEU A 15 29.56 10.87 -2.19
CA LEU A 15 28.79 11.68 -1.24
C LEU A 15 29.60 12.87 -0.71
N VAL A 16 30.88 12.65 -0.38
CA VAL A 16 31.80 13.73 0.05
C VAL A 16 32.02 14.74 -1.08
N ALA A 17 32.16 14.28 -2.33
CA ALA A 17 32.26 15.15 -3.49
C ALA A 17 30.97 15.95 -3.76
N LEU A 18 29.80 15.34 -3.57
CA LEU A 18 28.50 16.01 -3.68
C LEU A 18 28.31 17.06 -2.58
N GLN A 19 28.70 16.73 -1.34
CA GLN A 19 28.62 17.65 -0.19
C GLN A 19 29.59 18.85 -0.36
N ALA A 20 30.80 18.62 -0.86
CA ALA A 20 31.75 19.69 -1.17
C ALA A 20 31.26 20.61 -2.31
N ARG A 21 30.55 20.06 -3.30
CA ARG A 21 29.93 20.83 -4.39
C ARG A 21 28.68 21.60 -3.93
N ALA A 22 27.87 21.01 -3.05
CA ALA A 22 26.70 21.68 -2.47
C ALA A 22 27.07 22.96 -1.71
N GLY A 23 28.25 23.01 -1.09
CA GLY A 23 28.78 24.21 -0.45
C GLY A 23 29.24 25.31 -1.42
N ARG A 24 29.45 25.01 -2.70
CA ARG A 24 29.92 25.97 -3.72
C ARG A 24 28.84 26.36 -4.73
N ASP A 25 28.04 25.39 -5.17
CA ASP A 25 26.90 25.58 -6.07
C ASP A 25 25.73 24.69 -5.63
N PRO A 26 24.85 25.20 -4.75
CA PRO A 26 23.73 24.45 -4.21
C PRO A 26 22.73 24.03 -5.29
N LYS A 27 22.54 24.85 -6.34
CA LYS A 27 21.58 24.55 -7.41
C LYS A 27 22.06 23.39 -8.28
N ALA A 28 23.33 23.41 -8.68
CA ALA A 28 23.91 22.31 -9.43
C ALA A 28 23.90 21.00 -8.62
N ALA A 29 24.17 21.07 -7.31
CA ALA A 29 24.12 19.90 -6.44
C ALA A 29 22.71 19.31 -6.29
N VAL A 30 21.68 20.17 -6.16
CA VAL A 30 20.28 19.74 -6.09
C VAL A 30 19.84 19.06 -7.40
N ARG A 31 20.23 19.61 -8.56
CA ARG A 31 19.92 19.00 -9.86
C ARG A 31 20.58 17.65 -10.04
N GLU A 32 21.85 17.53 -9.64
CA GLU A 32 22.57 16.26 -9.70
C GLU A 32 21.91 15.22 -8.78
N ALA A 33 21.58 15.59 -7.53
CA ALA A 33 20.89 14.70 -6.61
C ALA A 33 19.49 14.26 -7.13
N ALA A 34 18.74 15.18 -7.72
CA ALA A 34 17.43 14.88 -8.31
C ALA A 34 17.54 13.93 -9.52
N LYS A 35 18.59 14.07 -10.34
CA LYS A 35 18.88 13.16 -11.46
C LYS A 35 19.25 11.76 -10.97
N GLN A 36 20.11 11.66 -9.95
CA GLN A 36 20.45 10.37 -9.35
C GLN A 36 19.22 9.66 -8.74
N PHE A 37 18.33 10.43 -8.10
CA PHE A 37 17.08 9.90 -7.56
C PHE A 37 16.11 9.41 -8.66
N GLU A 38 15.96 10.19 -9.73
CA GLU A 38 15.12 9.80 -10.88
C GLU A 38 15.63 8.51 -11.54
N ALA A 39 16.95 8.34 -11.70
CA ALA A 39 17.52 7.10 -12.23
C ALA A 39 17.20 5.88 -11.35
N LEU A 40 17.23 6.01 -10.03
CA LEU A 40 16.84 4.95 -9.10
C LEU A 40 15.34 4.65 -9.19
N PHE A 41 14.51 5.69 -9.29
CA PHE A 41 13.08 5.55 -9.47
C PHE A 41 12.73 4.85 -10.78
N MET A 42 13.35 5.24 -11.90
CA MET A 42 13.11 4.62 -13.21
C MET A 42 13.53 3.15 -13.22
N ASN A 43 14.63 2.80 -12.54
CA ASN A 43 15.02 1.39 -12.36
C ASN A 43 13.97 0.58 -11.60
N GLU A 44 13.40 1.12 -10.52
CA GLU A 44 12.33 0.44 -9.77
C GLU A 44 11.02 0.39 -10.55
N VAL A 45 10.69 1.40 -11.37
CA VAL A 45 9.53 1.38 -12.27
C VAL A 45 9.69 0.28 -13.33
N LEU A 46 10.83 0.23 -14.04
CA LEU A 46 11.11 -0.79 -15.06
C LEU A 46 11.10 -2.21 -14.47
N LYS A 47 11.69 -2.38 -13.29
CA LYS A 47 11.68 -3.62 -12.53
C LYS A 47 10.27 -4.02 -12.09
N SER A 48 9.45 -3.06 -11.66
CA SER A 48 8.06 -3.31 -11.28
C SER A 48 7.19 -3.70 -12.48
N MET A 49 7.37 -3.05 -13.64
CA MET A 49 6.67 -3.39 -14.89
C MET A 49 7.03 -4.80 -15.37
N ARG A 50 8.30 -5.22 -15.20
CA ARG A 50 8.73 -6.58 -15.52
C ARG A 50 8.15 -7.62 -14.57
N ALA A 51 8.02 -7.29 -13.29
CA ALA A 51 7.37 -8.18 -12.32
C ALA A 51 5.89 -8.42 -12.65
N THR A 52 5.26 -7.51 -13.42
CA THR A 52 3.87 -7.63 -13.89
C THR A 52 3.71 -8.16 -15.32
N THR A 53 4.72 -8.11 -16.20
CA THR A 53 4.66 -8.86 -17.47
C THR A 53 4.89 -10.34 -17.21
N LEU A 54 3.82 -11.12 -17.32
CA LEU A 54 3.79 -12.57 -17.18
C LEU A 54 5.02 -13.22 -17.82
N SER A 55 5.78 -13.99 -17.02
CA SER A 55 6.79 -14.92 -17.53
C SER A 55 6.08 -16.04 -18.30
N THR A 56 5.71 -15.76 -19.54
CA THR A 56 5.25 -16.76 -20.50
C THR A 56 6.43 -17.65 -20.89
N GLY A 57 6.54 -18.81 -20.24
CA GLY A 57 7.04 -20.07 -20.80
C GLY A 57 8.50 -20.18 -21.29
N LEU A 58 9.28 -20.97 -20.55
CA LEU A 58 10.31 -21.91 -21.08
C LEU A 58 11.51 -21.38 -21.91
N LEU A 59 11.83 -20.08 -21.89
CA LEU A 59 13.05 -19.50 -22.51
C LEU A 59 13.79 -18.53 -21.58
N ASP A 60 13.77 -18.80 -20.28
CA ASP A 60 14.25 -17.87 -19.24
C ASP A 60 15.68 -18.22 -18.78
N ASP A 61 16.63 -18.22 -19.72
CA ASP A 61 18.05 -18.44 -19.43
C ASP A 61 18.67 -17.25 -18.68
N ALA A 62 19.62 -17.54 -17.78
CA ALA A 62 20.36 -16.55 -17.00
C ALA A 62 21.09 -15.49 -17.85
N GLY A 63 21.44 -15.82 -19.09
CA GLY A 63 22.07 -14.89 -20.05
C GLY A 63 21.13 -13.78 -20.53
N THR A 64 19.85 -14.10 -20.76
CA THR A 64 18.85 -13.12 -21.20
C THR A 64 18.56 -12.11 -20.09
N LYS A 65 18.47 -12.58 -18.83
CA LYS A 65 18.24 -11.72 -17.66
C LYS A 65 19.34 -10.67 -17.48
N MET A 66 20.60 -11.09 -17.63
CA MET A 66 21.76 -10.19 -17.51
C MET A 66 21.80 -9.17 -18.66
N GLY A 67 21.53 -9.61 -19.89
CA GLY A 67 21.47 -8.74 -21.07
C GLY A 67 20.37 -7.67 -20.96
N THR A 68 19.17 -8.06 -20.52
CA THR A 68 18.07 -7.10 -20.32
C THR A 68 18.32 -6.19 -19.11
N GLN A 69 19.02 -6.65 -18.06
CA GLN A 69 19.39 -5.78 -16.94
C GLN A 69 20.37 -4.68 -17.34
N MET A 70 21.38 -5.00 -18.17
CA MET A 70 22.29 -3.98 -18.68
C MET A 70 21.57 -2.98 -19.60
N LEU A 71 20.63 -3.47 -20.43
CA LEU A 71 19.84 -2.61 -21.31
C LEU A 71 18.96 -1.65 -20.53
N ASP A 72 18.28 -2.13 -19.48
CA ASP A 72 17.44 -1.30 -18.61
C ASP A 72 18.27 -0.24 -17.86
N GLN A 73 19.47 -0.62 -17.38
CA GLN A 73 20.36 0.31 -16.70
C GLN A 73 20.83 1.42 -17.65
N GLN A 74 21.13 1.09 -18.91
CA GLN A 74 21.49 2.09 -19.93
C GLN A 74 20.30 2.97 -20.30
N PHE A 75 19.11 2.38 -20.46
CA PHE A 75 17.88 3.09 -20.79
C PHE A 75 17.44 4.06 -19.68
N ALA A 76 17.48 3.63 -18.40
CA ALA A 76 17.17 4.47 -17.26
C ALA A 76 18.15 5.66 -17.11
N THR A 77 19.43 5.43 -17.41
CA THR A 77 20.46 6.49 -17.37
C THR A 77 20.27 7.51 -18.51
N GLN A 78 19.82 7.05 -19.68
CA GLN A 78 19.57 7.91 -20.85
C GLN A 78 18.26 8.70 -20.74
N MET A 79 17.24 8.14 -20.08
CA MET A 79 15.95 8.79 -19.85
C MET A 79 15.96 9.74 -18.64
N SER A 80 16.93 9.61 -17.74
CA SER A 80 17.07 10.49 -16.58
C SER A 80 17.77 11.81 -16.95
N GLY A 81 17.20 12.93 -16.47
CA GLY A 81 17.71 14.28 -16.73
C GLY A 81 17.27 14.85 -18.08
N LEU A 82 16.21 14.32 -18.68
CA LEU A 82 15.56 14.95 -19.84
C LEU A 82 14.84 16.26 -19.42
N PRO A 83 14.86 17.32 -20.25
CA PRO A 83 14.21 18.58 -19.94
C PRO A 83 12.69 18.38 -19.73
N GLY A 84 12.18 18.75 -18.55
CA GLY A 84 10.78 18.55 -18.17
C GLY A 84 10.47 17.20 -17.52
N GLY A 85 11.50 16.40 -17.21
CA GLY A 85 11.38 15.14 -16.47
C GLY A 85 11.07 15.32 -14.98
N LEU A 86 10.95 14.19 -14.26
CA LEU A 86 10.67 14.16 -12.82
C LEU A 86 11.83 14.80 -12.02
N SER A 87 13.07 14.64 -12.49
CA SER A 87 14.25 15.28 -11.89
C SER A 87 14.14 16.80 -11.85
N ASP A 88 13.58 17.43 -12.90
CA ASP A 88 13.42 18.89 -12.97
C ASP A 88 12.34 19.38 -12.00
N LEU A 89 11.26 18.61 -11.82
CA LEU A 89 10.21 18.93 -10.85
C LEU A 89 10.74 18.82 -9.41
N ILE A 90 11.48 17.75 -9.13
CA ILE A 90 12.12 17.53 -7.83
C ILE A 90 13.16 18.63 -7.56
N ALA A 91 14.02 18.93 -8.54
CA ALA A 91 15.01 19.99 -8.41
C ALA A 91 14.34 21.35 -8.19
N ARG A 92 13.27 21.69 -8.92
CA ARG A 92 12.52 22.95 -8.72
C ARG A 92 11.84 23.02 -7.35
N GLN A 93 11.39 21.90 -6.79
CA GLN A 93 10.80 21.87 -5.46
C GLN A 93 11.86 22.02 -4.38
N LEU A 94 13.00 21.33 -4.52
CA LEU A 94 14.13 21.44 -3.60
C LEU A 94 14.79 22.82 -3.67
N GLU A 95 14.99 23.39 -4.87
CA GLU A 95 15.48 24.75 -5.07
C GLU A 95 14.54 25.80 -4.43
N ARG A 96 13.20 25.57 -4.47
CA ARG A 96 12.21 26.42 -3.79
C ARG A 96 12.29 26.30 -2.27
N ASN A 97 12.34 25.08 -1.75
CA ASN A 97 12.47 24.84 -0.31
C ASN A 97 13.80 25.36 0.27
N MET A 98 14.86 25.41 -0.55
CA MET A 98 16.16 25.98 -0.18
C MET A 98 16.27 27.49 -0.43
N GLY A 99 15.20 28.14 -0.90
CA GLY A 99 15.18 29.59 -1.16
C GLY A 99 16.08 30.04 -2.31
N LEU A 100 16.44 29.12 -3.22
CA LEU A 100 17.42 29.36 -4.28
C LEU A 100 16.82 29.97 -5.56
N ALA A 101 15.49 29.98 -5.74
CA ALA A 101 14.83 30.49 -6.96
C ALA A 101 13.82 31.63 -6.66
N PRO A 102 13.90 32.79 -7.35
CA PRO A 102 12.92 33.87 -7.21
C PRO A 102 11.70 33.60 -8.09
N GLY A 103 10.51 33.57 -7.49
CA GLY A 103 9.25 33.47 -8.20
C GLY A 103 8.08 33.83 -7.28
N PRO A 104 6.98 34.40 -7.81
CA PRO A 104 5.83 34.79 -7.01
C PRO A 104 5.19 33.56 -6.36
N ILE A 105 4.87 33.71 -5.08
CA ILE A 105 4.28 32.68 -4.22
C ILE A 105 2.85 32.42 -4.69
N PRO A 106 2.48 31.21 -5.15
CA PRO A 106 1.08 30.86 -5.32
C PRO A 106 0.46 30.73 -3.93
N ALA A 107 -0.57 31.52 -3.64
CA ALA A 107 -1.40 31.35 -2.45
C ALA A 107 -2.22 30.06 -2.60
N THR A 108 -1.64 28.92 -2.22
CA THR A 108 -2.41 27.71 -1.90
C THR A 108 -2.49 27.64 -0.38
N GLY A 109 -3.72 27.67 0.14
CA GLY A 109 -4.02 27.76 1.57
C GLY A 109 -3.23 26.77 2.43
N SER A 110 -2.62 27.34 3.47
CA SER A 110 -2.21 26.74 4.74
C SER A 110 -1.62 25.32 4.72
N ALA A 111 -0.29 25.25 4.62
CA ALA A 111 0.50 24.30 5.41
C ALA A 111 1.57 25.11 6.17
N ASN A 112 1.62 24.94 7.49
CA ASN A 112 2.48 25.65 8.46
C ASN A 112 3.89 26.03 7.95
N ASP A 113 4.13 27.33 7.74
CA ASP A 113 5.46 27.92 7.50
C ASP A 113 6.06 28.47 8.80
N THR A 114 6.55 27.59 9.67
CA THR A 114 7.55 28.01 10.65
C THR A 114 8.62 26.92 10.77
N PRO A 115 9.88 27.20 10.37
CA PRO A 115 10.97 26.24 10.57
C PRO A 115 11.21 26.10 12.08
N ALA A 116 10.83 24.95 12.65
CA ALA A 116 11.26 24.60 13.99
C ALA A 116 12.75 24.23 13.98
N PRO A 117 13.56 24.65 14.97
CA PRO A 117 14.99 24.37 15.01
C PRO A 117 15.26 22.86 15.09
N LEU A 118 16.34 22.42 14.41
CA LEU A 118 16.82 21.04 14.24
C LEU A 118 17.24 20.30 15.53
N SER A 119 16.77 20.73 16.70
CA SER A 119 17.05 20.10 18.00
C SER A 119 15.82 19.42 18.62
N ALA A 120 14.72 19.25 17.88
CA ALA A 120 13.57 18.53 18.38
C ALA A 120 13.87 17.02 18.48
N LYS A 121 13.78 16.47 19.69
CA LYS A 121 13.68 15.01 19.93
C LYS A 121 12.62 14.41 18.98
N PRO A 122 12.79 13.18 18.48
CA PRO A 122 11.93 12.63 17.45
C PRO A 122 10.47 12.68 17.92
N VAL A 123 9.70 13.58 17.34
CA VAL A 123 8.25 13.63 17.50
C VAL A 123 7.71 12.55 16.56
N PRO A 124 6.80 11.68 17.02
CA PRO A 124 6.19 10.67 16.15
C PRO A 124 5.60 11.37 14.94
N THR A 125 6.03 10.97 13.74
CA THR A 125 5.45 11.48 12.50
C THR A 125 3.95 11.19 12.56
N ALA A 126 3.12 12.23 12.61
CA ALA A 126 1.68 12.07 12.61
C ALA A 126 1.29 11.30 11.35
N ILE A 127 0.88 10.06 11.54
CA ILE A 127 0.45 9.20 10.45
C ILE A 127 -0.81 9.81 9.86
N PRO A 128 -0.88 10.02 8.53
CA PRO A 128 -2.09 10.54 7.92
C PRO A 128 -3.26 9.61 8.23
N GLN A 129 -4.24 10.15 8.94
CA GLN A 129 -5.41 9.44 9.46
C GLN A 129 -6.27 8.83 8.34
N ALA A 130 -6.15 9.34 7.11
CA ALA A 130 -6.83 8.86 5.90
C ALA A 130 -6.05 7.77 5.12
N GLY A 131 -4.90 7.32 5.62
CA GLY A 131 -4.05 6.32 5.00
C GLY A 131 -4.11 4.95 5.68
N ALA A 132 -3.37 3.99 5.13
CA ALA A 132 -3.31 2.62 5.65
C ALA A 132 -3.05 2.55 7.15
N ALA A 133 -2.15 3.38 7.68
CA ALA A 133 -1.80 3.35 9.09
C ALA A 133 -2.85 4.03 9.99
N GLY A 134 -3.60 5.02 9.49
CA GLY A 134 -4.78 5.55 10.18
C GLY A 134 -5.88 4.49 10.32
N PHE A 135 -6.14 3.73 9.25
CA PHE A 135 -7.07 2.59 9.28
C PHE A 135 -6.64 1.53 10.29
N VAL A 136 -5.34 1.18 10.33
CA VAL A 136 -4.81 0.24 11.33
C VAL A 136 -5.04 0.75 12.74
N GLN A 137 -4.72 2.02 13.01
CA GLN A 137 -4.91 2.62 14.32
C GLN A 137 -6.39 2.64 14.75
N GLN A 138 -7.28 3.02 13.83
CA GLN A 138 -8.71 3.14 14.06
C GLN A 138 -9.35 1.81 14.49
N HIS A 139 -8.92 0.68 13.92
CA HIS A 139 -9.56 -0.61 14.14
C HIS A 139 -8.78 -1.55 15.07
N SER A 140 -7.65 -1.11 15.60
CA SER A 140 -6.78 -1.96 16.41
C SER A 140 -7.45 -2.42 17.71
N ALA A 141 -8.23 -1.57 18.37
CA ALA A 141 -8.87 -1.90 19.64
C ALA A 141 -9.97 -2.96 19.47
N GLU A 142 -10.83 -2.79 18.47
CA GLU A 142 -11.91 -3.73 18.15
C GLU A 142 -11.35 -5.08 17.69
N ALA A 143 -10.29 -5.05 16.87
CA ALA A 143 -9.61 -6.26 16.43
C ALA A 143 -8.92 -7.01 17.58
N GLN A 144 -8.36 -6.30 18.57
CA GLN A 144 -7.78 -6.91 19.77
C GLN A 144 -8.85 -7.59 20.63
N ALA A 145 -10.02 -6.97 20.81
CA ALA A 145 -11.13 -7.58 21.51
C ALA A 145 -11.60 -8.87 20.81
N ALA A 146 -11.77 -8.83 19.48
CA ALA A 146 -12.14 -10.01 18.69
C ALA A 146 -11.04 -11.10 18.68
N ALA A 147 -9.77 -10.71 18.76
CA ALA A 147 -8.64 -11.65 18.83
C ALA A 147 -8.68 -12.46 20.14
N ALA A 148 -9.02 -11.83 21.26
CA ALA A 148 -9.15 -12.51 22.54
C ALA A 148 -10.23 -13.61 22.54
N GLU A 149 -11.27 -13.48 21.70
CA GLU A 149 -12.35 -14.47 21.62
C GLU A 149 -12.03 -15.68 20.72
N THR A 150 -11.18 -15.48 19.70
CA THR A 150 -10.98 -16.44 18.60
C THR A 150 -9.59 -17.02 18.49
N GLY A 151 -8.59 -16.33 19.04
CA GLY A 151 -7.17 -16.66 18.84
C GLY A 151 -6.61 -16.23 17.48
N ILE A 152 -7.42 -15.62 16.61
CA ILE A 152 -6.92 -15.01 15.36
C ILE A 152 -6.16 -13.73 15.72
N PRO A 153 -4.94 -13.51 15.21
CA PRO A 153 -4.22 -12.26 15.48
C PRO A 153 -5.00 -11.04 15.02
N ALA A 154 -5.07 -10.00 15.87
CA ALA A 154 -5.76 -8.75 15.56
C ALA A 154 -5.28 -8.14 14.22
N ALA A 155 -3.97 -8.19 13.97
CA ALA A 155 -3.36 -7.72 12.73
C ALA A 155 -3.96 -8.38 11.48
N PHE A 156 -4.33 -9.66 11.57
CA PHE A 156 -4.86 -10.43 10.42
C PHE A 156 -6.29 -9.98 10.13
N MET A 157 -7.10 -9.76 11.17
CA MET A 157 -8.46 -9.24 11.02
C MET A 157 -8.46 -7.81 10.46
N VAL A 158 -7.58 -6.94 10.96
CA VAL A 158 -7.40 -5.58 10.41
C VAL A 158 -6.93 -5.63 8.95
N ALA A 159 -6.00 -6.52 8.62
CA ALA A 159 -5.51 -6.69 7.26
C ALA A 159 -6.62 -7.18 6.31
N GLN A 160 -7.46 -8.10 6.75
CA GLN A 160 -8.58 -8.56 5.95
C GLN A 160 -9.61 -7.45 5.77
N ALA A 161 -10.01 -6.76 6.83
CA ALA A 161 -10.87 -5.58 6.73
C ALA A 161 -10.29 -4.52 5.77
N ALA A 162 -8.99 -4.26 5.82
CA ALA A 162 -8.31 -3.36 4.89
C ALA A 162 -8.33 -3.88 3.45
N HIS A 163 -8.20 -5.18 3.23
CA HIS A 163 -8.30 -5.79 1.91
C HIS A 163 -9.71 -5.63 1.32
N GLU A 164 -10.74 -5.97 2.10
CA GLU A 164 -12.14 -5.96 1.67
C GLU A 164 -12.65 -4.53 1.39
N THR A 165 -12.26 -3.56 2.23
CA THR A 165 -12.71 -2.16 2.11
C THR A 165 -11.74 -1.27 1.34
N GLY A 166 -10.59 -1.81 0.92
CA GLY A 166 -9.51 -1.03 0.33
C GLY A 166 -8.96 0.05 1.27
N TRP A 167 -8.74 -0.29 2.55
CA TRP A 167 -8.34 0.59 3.65
C TRP A 167 -9.43 1.63 4.01
N GLY A 168 -10.68 1.19 4.12
CA GLY A 168 -11.82 2.03 4.50
C GLY A 168 -12.38 2.93 3.39
N ARG A 169 -11.81 2.87 2.17
CA ARG A 169 -12.22 3.74 1.05
C ARG A 169 -13.48 3.26 0.32
N LYS A 170 -13.84 1.98 0.47
CA LYS A 170 -14.95 1.32 -0.22
C LYS A 170 -15.81 0.53 0.76
N GLU A 171 -16.21 1.16 1.85
CA GLU A 171 -17.12 0.54 2.81
C GLU A 171 -18.52 0.40 2.23
N ILE A 172 -19.23 -0.62 2.68
CA ILE A 172 -20.64 -0.81 2.34
C ILE A 172 -21.44 0.25 3.10
N LEU A 173 -22.24 1.02 2.36
CA LEU A 173 -23.12 2.05 2.91
C LEU A 173 -24.56 1.55 2.99
N ASN A 174 -25.30 2.06 3.95
CA ASN A 174 -26.74 1.94 4.02
C ASN A 174 -27.40 2.80 2.93
N ALA A 175 -28.70 2.64 2.73
CA ALA A 175 -29.45 3.38 1.71
C ALA A 175 -29.45 4.91 1.92
N ASP A 176 -29.28 5.37 3.16
CA ASP A 176 -29.16 6.78 3.55
C ASP A 176 -27.72 7.33 3.43
N GLY A 177 -26.77 6.53 2.95
CA GLY A 177 -25.37 6.89 2.79
C GLY A 177 -24.52 6.75 4.06
N THR A 178 -25.11 6.35 5.19
CA THR A 178 -24.36 6.08 6.42
C THR A 178 -23.56 4.78 6.32
N PRO A 179 -22.44 4.62 7.04
CA PRO A 179 -21.70 3.37 7.05
C PRO A 179 -22.55 2.22 7.59
N SER A 180 -22.53 1.06 6.91
CA SER A 180 -23.08 -0.18 7.47
C SER A 180 -22.17 -0.82 8.52
N TYR A 181 -20.95 -0.28 8.67
CA TYR A 181 -19.86 -0.81 9.49
C TYR A 181 -19.40 -2.24 9.10
N ASN A 182 -19.86 -2.79 7.96
CA ASN A 182 -19.48 -4.13 7.53
C ASN A 182 -18.12 -4.14 6.82
N LEU A 183 -17.06 -4.27 7.61
CA LEU A 183 -15.68 -4.28 7.13
C LEU A 183 -15.27 -5.56 6.39
N PHE A 184 -16.02 -6.65 6.55
CA PHE A 184 -15.63 -7.99 6.09
C PHE A 184 -16.46 -8.51 4.92
N GLY A 185 -17.41 -7.71 4.43
CA GLY A 185 -18.30 -8.12 3.34
C GLY A 185 -19.21 -9.29 3.69
N ILE A 186 -19.60 -9.46 4.96
CA ILE A 186 -20.40 -10.61 5.39
C ILE A 186 -21.83 -10.46 4.85
N LYS A 187 -22.25 -11.43 4.02
CA LYS A 187 -23.61 -11.47 3.47
C LYS A 187 -24.66 -11.78 4.55
N ALA A 188 -25.84 -11.20 4.38
CA ALA A 188 -27.02 -11.52 5.17
C ALA A 188 -27.63 -12.83 4.68
N GLY A 189 -27.31 -13.94 5.36
CA GLY A 189 -27.89 -15.25 5.07
C GLY A 189 -29.28 -15.44 5.70
N PRO A 190 -29.96 -16.57 5.45
CA PRO A 190 -31.33 -16.82 5.93
C PRO A 190 -31.52 -16.74 7.45
N GLY A 191 -30.45 -17.01 8.22
CA GLY A 191 -30.48 -16.94 9.68
C GLY A 191 -30.17 -15.56 10.27
N TRP A 192 -29.83 -14.56 9.44
CA TRP A 192 -29.54 -13.21 9.91
C TRP A 192 -30.83 -12.46 10.23
N LYS A 193 -30.92 -11.92 11.45
CA LYS A 193 -32.10 -11.16 11.94
C LYS A 193 -31.81 -9.68 12.19
N GLY A 194 -30.56 -9.25 11.98
CA GLY A 194 -30.14 -7.88 12.19
C GLY A 194 -30.40 -6.98 10.98
N PRO A 195 -29.95 -5.72 11.03
CA PRO A 195 -30.09 -4.79 9.93
C PRO A 195 -29.28 -5.24 8.71
N VAL A 196 -29.68 -4.77 7.53
CA VAL A 196 -29.05 -5.13 6.26
C VAL A 196 -28.77 -3.89 5.42
N ALA A 197 -27.64 -3.90 4.73
CA ALA A 197 -27.32 -2.97 3.67
C ALA A 197 -27.44 -3.69 2.32
N GLU A 198 -28.18 -3.11 1.38
CA GLU A 198 -28.34 -3.66 0.03
C GLU A 198 -27.40 -2.95 -0.94
N VAL A 199 -26.54 -3.71 -1.59
CA VAL A 199 -25.64 -3.21 -2.63
C VAL A 199 -26.13 -3.74 -3.97
N THR A 200 -26.54 -2.82 -4.85
CA THR A 200 -26.90 -3.17 -6.23
C THR A 200 -25.66 -3.09 -7.10
N THR A 201 -25.30 -4.22 -7.70
CA THR A 201 -24.21 -4.34 -8.67
C THR A 201 -24.77 -4.58 -10.06
N THR A 202 -24.07 -4.10 -11.09
CA THR A 202 -24.41 -4.39 -12.48
C THR A 202 -23.49 -5.50 -12.96
N GLU A 203 -24.00 -6.72 -13.04
CA GLU A 203 -23.30 -7.88 -13.56
C GLU A 203 -23.59 -8.03 -15.06
N TYR A 204 -22.62 -8.43 -15.87
CA TYR A 204 -22.84 -8.71 -17.29
C TYR A 204 -23.01 -10.21 -17.48
N VAL A 205 -24.25 -10.67 -17.69
CA VAL A 205 -24.56 -12.08 -17.98
C VAL A 205 -24.87 -12.20 -19.46
N ALA A 206 -24.11 -13.04 -20.18
CA ALA A 206 -24.20 -13.21 -21.64
C ALA A 206 -24.09 -11.88 -22.43
N GLY A 207 -23.29 -10.93 -21.93
CA GLY A 207 -23.07 -9.62 -22.56
C GLY A 207 -24.16 -8.57 -22.30
N GLN A 208 -25.20 -8.88 -21.53
CA GLN A 208 -26.23 -7.91 -21.14
C GLN A 208 -26.09 -7.47 -19.68
N PRO A 209 -26.31 -6.18 -19.35
CA PRO A 209 -26.25 -5.70 -17.98
C PRO A 209 -27.48 -6.16 -17.18
N HIS A 210 -27.24 -6.90 -16.12
CA HIS A 210 -28.22 -7.32 -15.13
C HIS A 210 -27.90 -6.69 -13.79
N LYS A 211 -28.87 -5.97 -13.21
CA LYS A 211 -28.75 -5.48 -11.83
C LYS A 211 -28.99 -6.62 -10.86
N VAL A 212 -27.97 -6.96 -10.09
CA VAL A 212 -28.02 -7.97 -9.04
C VAL A 212 -27.87 -7.25 -7.70
N SER A 213 -28.90 -7.37 -6.85
CA SER A 213 -28.83 -6.87 -5.47
C SER A 213 -28.28 -7.96 -4.55
N ALA A 214 -27.28 -7.61 -3.75
CA ALA A 214 -26.75 -8.44 -2.69
C ALA A 214 -27.04 -7.80 -1.34
N LYS A 215 -27.51 -8.61 -0.38
CA LYS A 215 -27.76 -8.17 0.99
C LYS A 215 -26.55 -8.49 1.86
N PHE A 216 -26.02 -7.47 2.51
CA PHE A 216 -24.94 -7.57 3.47
C PHE A 216 -25.48 -7.29 4.87
N ARG A 217 -24.86 -7.89 5.88
CA ARG A 217 -25.14 -7.54 7.28
C ARG A 217 -24.77 -6.06 7.48
N ALA A 218 -25.55 -5.34 8.26
CA ALA A 218 -25.17 -4.04 8.79
C ALA A 218 -25.04 -4.15 10.31
N TYR A 219 -24.24 -3.27 10.90
CA TYR A 219 -23.96 -3.26 12.34
C TYR A 219 -24.16 -1.85 12.90
N GLY A 220 -24.23 -1.73 14.22
CA GLY A 220 -24.26 -0.43 14.90
C GLY A 220 -22.86 0.19 15.09
N SER A 221 -21.80 -0.62 14.95
CA SER A 221 -20.41 -0.18 15.14
C SER A 221 -19.39 -1.13 14.50
N TYR A 222 -18.15 -0.67 14.35
CA TYR A 222 -17.04 -1.54 13.96
C TYR A 222 -16.78 -2.68 14.95
N ALA A 223 -16.96 -2.42 16.26
CA ALA A 223 -16.81 -3.45 17.28
C ALA A 223 -17.76 -4.64 17.07
N GLU A 224 -19.01 -4.36 16.71
CA GLU A 224 -19.98 -5.40 16.35
C GLU A 224 -19.56 -6.17 15.09
N SER A 225 -19.01 -5.48 14.09
CA SER A 225 -18.51 -6.12 12.87
C SER A 225 -17.37 -7.10 13.14
N PHE A 226 -16.37 -6.68 13.93
CA PHE A 226 -15.25 -7.52 14.35
C PHE A 226 -15.72 -8.71 15.21
N ALA A 227 -16.64 -8.48 16.15
CA ALA A 227 -17.19 -9.55 16.98
C ALA A 227 -17.98 -10.57 16.15
N ASP A 228 -18.77 -10.12 15.17
CA ASP A 228 -19.54 -11.01 14.31
C ASP A 228 -18.65 -11.82 13.35
N TYR A 229 -17.60 -11.17 12.81
CA TYR A 229 -16.56 -11.86 12.05
C TYR A 229 -15.86 -12.92 12.88
N ALA A 230 -15.44 -12.58 14.10
CA ALA A 230 -14.83 -13.51 15.04
C ALA A 230 -15.71 -14.75 15.30
N ARG A 231 -17.01 -14.53 15.59
CA ARG A 231 -17.97 -15.62 15.77
C ARG A 231 -18.15 -16.46 14.51
N LEU A 232 -18.20 -15.84 13.32
CA LEU A 232 -18.30 -16.54 12.05
C LEU A 232 -17.10 -17.48 11.85
N MET A 233 -15.88 -16.99 12.10
CA MET A 233 -14.65 -17.77 11.96
C MET A 233 -14.58 -18.91 12.96
N LYS A 234 -15.03 -18.70 14.20
CA LYS A 234 -14.99 -19.69 15.27
C LYS A 234 -16.06 -20.78 15.13
N ASN A 235 -17.29 -20.39 14.80
CA ASN A 235 -18.45 -21.28 14.88
C ASN A 235 -18.73 -22.03 13.58
N SER A 236 -18.17 -21.57 12.45
CA SER A 236 -18.37 -22.22 11.16
C SER A 236 -17.39 -23.38 10.97
N PRO A 237 -17.85 -24.63 10.76
CA PRO A 237 -16.98 -25.77 10.44
C PRO A 237 -16.07 -25.48 9.23
N ARG A 238 -16.58 -24.67 8.29
CA ARG A 238 -15.87 -24.19 7.10
C ARG A 238 -14.54 -23.50 7.42
N TYR A 239 -14.45 -22.81 8.55
CA TYR A 239 -13.31 -21.95 8.89
C TYR A 239 -12.44 -22.51 10.03
N GLN A 240 -12.75 -23.68 10.59
CA GLN A 240 -11.95 -24.28 11.67
C GLN A 240 -10.48 -24.48 11.29
N GLY A 241 -10.22 -24.98 10.07
CA GLY A 241 -8.85 -25.13 9.56
C GLY A 241 -8.12 -23.80 9.36
N VAL A 242 -8.86 -22.70 9.15
CA VAL A 242 -8.30 -21.35 9.04
C VAL A 242 -7.86 -20.85 10.41
N VAL A 243 -8.73 -20.98 11.41
CA VAL A 243 -8.42 -20.57 12.80
C VAL A 243 -7.22 -21.35 13.34
N ALA A 244 -7.15 -22.66 13.05
CA ALA A 244 -6.01 -23.49 13.45
C ALA A 244 -4.67 -23.05 12.82
N GLN A 245 -4.70 -22.42 11.65
CA GLN A 245 -3.52 -21.94 10.92
C GLN A 245 -3.26 -20.45 11.13
N ALA A 246 -4.02 -19.77 12.00
CA ALA A 246 -3.96 -18.32 12.19
C ALA A 246 -2.66 -17.81 12.84
N GLN A 247 -1.69 -18.68 13.14
CA GLN A 247 -0.36 -18.31 13.63
C GLN A 247 0.59 -17.88 12.49
N ASP A 248 0.27 -18.25 11.25
CA ASP A 248 1.05 -17.89 10.06
C ASP A 248 0.18 -17.13 9.05
N ALA A 249 0.72 -16.05 8.49
CA ALA A 249 -0.01 -15.21 7.56
C ALA A 249 -0.39 -15.96 6.27
N SER A 250 0.53 -16.80 5.76
CA SER A 250 0.29 -17.57 4.55
C SER A 250 -0.72 -18.69 4.80
N GLY A 251 -0.56 -19.44 5.90
CA GLY A 251 -1.49 -20.48 6.33
C GLY A 251 -2.91 -19.96 6.52
N PHE A 252 -3.07 -18.81 7.19
CA PHE A 252 -4.36 -18.14 7.36
C PHE A 252 -4.99 -17.78 6.00
N ALA A 253 -4.24 -17.09 5.14
CA ALA A 253 -4.75 -16.61 3.85
C ALA A 253 -5.09 -17.75 2.88
N GLN A 254 -4.23 -18.78 2.80
CA GLN A 254 -4.48 -19.98 2.03
C GLN A 254 -5.66 -20.78 2.59
N GLY A 255 -5.81 -20.82 3.92
CA GLY A 255 -6.96 -21.43 4.58
C GLY A 255 -8.27 -20.76 4.16
N LEU A 256 -8.33 -19.43 4.16
CA LEU A 256 -9.51 -18.68 3.69
C LEU A 256 -9.83 -18.95 2.24
N GLN A 257 -8.82 -18.99 1.37
CA GLN A 257 -9.01 -19.29 -0.04
C GLN A 257 -9.52 -20.72 -0.26
N ARG A 258 -8.93 -21.72 0.41
CA ARG A 258 -9.40 -23.12 0.38
C ARG A 258 -10.81 -23.28 0.93
N ALA A 259 -11.14 -22.51 1.96
CA ALA A 259 -12.49 -22.45 2.50
C ALA A 259 -13.47 -21.81 1.51
N GLY A 260 -13.01 -21.08 0.48
CA GLY A 260 -13.84 -20.39 -0.51
C GLY A 260 -14.38 -19.05 -0.02
N TYR A 261 -13.65 -18.37 0.87
CA TYR A 261 -14.06 -17.05 1.37
C TYR A 261 -14.24 -16.04 0.22
N ALA A 262 -13.33 -16.07 -0.75
CA ALA A 262 -13.38 -15.30 -1.99
C ALA A 262 -13.22 -16.21 -3.21
N THR A 263 -13.77 -15.78 -4.35
CA THR A 263 -13.64 -16.48 -5.64
C THR A 263 -12.38 -16.08 -6.43
N ASP A 264 -11.65 -15.06 -5.96
CA ASP A 264 -10.42 -14.60 -6.60
C ASP A 264 -9.29 -15.65 -6.44
N PRO A 265 -8.70 -16.16 -7.54
CA PRO A 265 -7.63 -17.15 -7.46
C PRO A 265 -6.33 -16.61 -6.83
N ALA A 266 -6.14 -15.30 -6.78
CA ALA A 266 -4.98 -14.66 -6.16
C ALA A 266 -5.27 -14.12 -4.75
N TYR A 267 -6.41 -14.50 -4.15
CA TYR A 267 -6.85 -13.96 -2.86
C TYR A 267 -5.81 -14.16 -1.75
N ALA A 268 -5.30 -15.38 -1.56
CA ALA A 268 -4.36 -15.67 -0.48
C ALA A 268 -3.08 -14.84 -0.59
N ASP A 269 -2.54 -14.69 -1.81
CA ASP A 269 -1.34 -13.90 -2.05
C ASP A 269 -1.56 -12.41 -1.77
N LYS A 270 -2.70 -11.87 -2.22
CA LYS A 270 -3.10 -10.49 -1.95
C LYS A 270 -3.24 -10.25 -0.45
N LEU A 271 -3.98 -11.11 0.25
CA LEU A 271 -4.21 -10.99 1.68
C LEU A 271 -2.90 -11.11 2.47
N THR A 272 -2.02 -12.06 2.13
CA THR A 272 -0.71 -12.22 2.77
C THR A 272 0.13 -10.94 2.66
N ARG A 273 0.13 -10.27 1.49
CA ARG A 273 0.82 -8.97 1.33
C ARG A 273 0.22 -7.87 2.21
N VAL A 274 -1.11 -7.83 2.34
CA VAL A 274 -1.78 -6.85 3.20
C VAL A 274 -1.46 -7.13 4.67
N ILE A 275 -1.49 -8.39 5.11
CA ILE A 275 -1.10 -8.79 6.48
C ILE A 275 0.32 -8.32 6.80
N ASN A 276 1.29 -8.59 5.93
CA ASN A 276 2.68 -8.16 6.12
C ASN A 276 2.82 -6.63 6.16
N THR A 277 1.97 -5.92 5.44
CA THR A 277 1.93 -4.46 5.50
C THR A 277 1.36 -3.98 6.82
N THR A 278 0.21 -4.51 7.26
CA THR A 278 -0.41 -4.20 8.55
C THR A 278 0.54 -4.48 9.72
N LEU A 279 1.24 -5.61 9.72
CA LEU A 279 2.22 -5.95 10.76
C LEU A 279 3.38 -4.95 10.82
N ARG A 280 3.86 -4.46 9.66
CA ARG A 280 4.88 -3.40 9.63
C ARG A 280 4.36 -2.08 10.19
N LEU A 281 3.14 -1.71 9.84
CA LEU A 281 2.50 -0.48 10.31
C LEU A 281 2.23 -0.51 11.82
N GLN A 282 1.76 -1.63 12.36
CA GLN A 282 1.57 -1.79 13.80
C GLN A 282 2.89 -1.65 14.57
N ARG A 283 3.98 -2.23 14.05
CA ARG A 283 5.31 -2.06 14.67
C ARG A 283 5.82 -0.62 14.66
N SER A 284 5.43 0.19 13.67
CA SER A 284 5.79 1.62 13.64
C SER A 284 4.88 2.51 14.51
N LEU A 285 3.73 1.98 14.94
CA LEU A 285 2.73 2.67 15.75
C LEU A 285 2.88 2.42 17.26
N ALA A 286 3.62 1.37 17.63
CA ALA A 286 3.93 0.99 19.01
C ALA A 286 5.18 1.72 19.53
#